data_AF-A0A6C0CM35-F1
#
_entry.id   AF-A0A6C0CM35-F1
#
_cell.length_a   1.000
_cell.length_b   1.000
_cell.length_c   1.000
_cell.angle_alpha   90.00
_cell.angle_beta   90.00
_cell.angle_gamma   90.00
#
_symmetry.space_group_name_H-M   'P 1'
#
loop_
_entity.id
_entity.type
_entity.pdbx_description
1 polymer ?
#
loop_
_entity_poly.entity_id
_entity_poly.type
_entity_poly.pdbx_seq_one_letter_code
_entity_poly.pdbx_strand_id
1 'polypeptide(L)'
;MNNITLKLNSIVEQYYNASYDDGDYYSQIEKFLNVKLTDFLIQYQVKHTGKLRKDLKNFVLNFINNPNKQYFYIETNDTFIVYDGKSYEIVKEDAILYSILNTVSHNHIVTPEQKQALKNKIIYSIKKQSILNSIPDSYTIQNILKYMNIFCLSKPYSKYILTIIGDCILKKNLDKIYLLPEKSKDFIDYVELHICELLGRTNCIKNIKYKWHSHNYKLCRIIEFDNSILMTESWEQMLKKHYCDFIVVATHYSEQYGDADKYLQYEKNTLNETITYLIDKNSKNIVDDFVGDFISTDEKLKISWEDMVYIWKDWIKKKNIPIPLYQKTLKEELQKKFEWNAESDSFMKCTSIHILYVECFKKFWEQNVKQNLDECIEISEIKDIYFNWLRSYNFGPHSDYKNYFLSERKIRHIINHFYKEIEIHEKKYIIGVVCDLWDKKKSIFEILEKLTFNNEEMNINYINLYKLYCRKCKEEKQLIVSKKYFTSNIENIIDKKYLNANTVNIDFWN
;
A
#
# COMPACT_ATOMS: atom_id res chain seq x y z
N MET A 1 43.24 46.33 20.04
CA MET A 1 44.10 47.47 19.66
C MET A 1 44.81 48.07 20.87
N ASN A 2 44.12 48.41 21.98
CA ASN A 2 44.76 49.02 23.17
C ASN A 2 46.02 48.31 23.70
N ASN A 3 46.06 46.98 23.66
CA ASN A 3 47.23 46.22 24.13
C ASN A 3 48.47 46.33 23.22
N ILE A 4 48.29 46.63 21.93
CA ILE A 4 49.39 46.82 20.96
C ILE A 4 49.94 48.23 21.09
N THR A 5 49.08 49.23 21.22
CA THR A 5 49.46 50.63 21.40
C THR A 5 50.23 50.84 22.71
N LEU A 6 49.77 50.25 23.81
CA LEU A 6 50.48 50.30 25.11
C LEU A 6 51.87 49.68 25.04
N LYS A 7 52.01 48.56 24.32
CA LYS A 7 53.28 47.83 24.18
C LYS A 7 54.26 48.54 23.23
N LEU A 8 53.75 49.20 22.19
CA LEU A 8 54.54 50.09 21.33
C LEU A 8 55.06 51.28 22.11
N ASN A 9 54.20 51.96 22.88
CA ASN A 9 54.58 53.11 23.69
C ASN A 9 55.67 52.74 24.71
N SER A 10 55.54 51.61 25.41
CA SER A 10 56.58 51.16 26.36
C SER A 10 57.93 50.86 25.70
N ILE A 11 57.92 50.37 24.45
CA ILE A 11 59.16 50.06 23.71
C ILE A 11 59.83 51.34 23.23
N VAL A 12 59.05 52.31 22.75
CA VAL A 12 59.54 53.63 22.35
C VAL A 12 60.15 54.36 23.56
N GLU A 13 59.47 54.36 24.71
CA GLU A 13 60.00 54.92 25.95
C GLU A 13 61.28 54.21 26.43
N GLN A 14 61.35 52.89 26.29
CA GLN A 14 62.53 52.12 26.66
C GLN A 14 63.75 52.47 25.79
N TYR A 15 63.56 52.64 24.48
CA TYR A 15 64.65 53.03 23.57
C TYR A 15 65.06 54.49 23.76
N TYR A 16 64.12 55.38 24.11
CA TYR A 16 64.40 56.78 24.43
C TYR A 16 65.27 56.89 25.68
N ASN A 17 64.95 56.15 26.74
CA ASN A 17 65.71 56.18 27.99
C ASN A 17 67.07 55.49 27.93
N ALA A 18 67.33 54.64 26.93
CA ALA A 18 68.56 53.85 26.79
C ALA A 18 69.60 54.48 25.86
N SER A 19 69.27 55.58 25.17
CA SER A 19 70.12 56.20 24.15
C SER A 19 70.78 57.48 24.70
N TYR A 20 72.08 57.64 24.49
CA TYR A 20 72.86 58.80 24.98
C TYR A 20 72.96 59.96 23.96
N ASP A 21 72.49 59.75 22.71
CA ASP A 21 72.43 60.73 21.61
C ASP A 21 71.20 60.43 20.72
N ASP A 22 70.60 61.48 20.15
CA ASP A 22 69.45 61.43 19.25
C ASP A 22 69.72 60.52 18.03
N GLY A 23 70.95 60.53 17.49
CA GLY A 23 71.32 59.69 16.34
C GLY A 23 71.21 58.19 16.61
N ASP A 24 71.60 57.75 17.81
CA ASP A 24 71.57 56.34 18.21
C ASP A 24 70.13 55.90 18.53
N TYR A 25 69.33 56.80 19.11
CA TYR A 25 67.88 56.59 19.31
C TYR A 25 67.13 56.39 17.99
N TYR A 26 67.36 57.29 17.01
CA TYR A 26 66.72 57.17 15.69
C TYR A 26 67.12 55.88 14.97
N SER A 27 68.40 55.47 15.05
CA SER A 27 68.85 54.21 14.46
C SER A 27 68.21 52.98 15.12
N GLN A 28 68.07 52.98 16.45
CA GLN A 28 67.41 51.89 17.18
C GLN A 28 65.91 51.81 16.90
N ILE A 29 65.23 52.96 16.77
CA ILE A 29 63.82 53.01 16.36
C ILE A 29 63.66 52.56 14.91
N GLU A 30 64.51 53.01 13.98
CA GLU A 30 64.44 52.61 12.58
C GLU A 30 64.65 51.10 12.44
N LYS A 31 65.62 50.52 13.16
CA LYS A 31 65.84 49.07 13.20
C LYS A 31 64.66 48.31 13.81
N PHE A 32 64.02 48.86 14.85
CA PHE A 32 62.82 48.28 15.43
C PHE A 32 61.63 48.31 14.46
N LEU A 33 61.38 49.45 13.82
CA LEU A 33 60.28 49.63 12.85
C LEU A 33 60.48 48.77 11.60
N ASN A 34 61.68 48.79 11.01
CA ASN A 34 61.93 48.12 9.73
C ASN A 34 62.09 46.60 9.88
N VAL A 35 62.64 46.12 10.99
CA VAL A 35 62.93 44.69 11.16
C VAL A 35 61.96 44.05 12.14
N LYS A 36 61.96 44.47 13.41
CA LYS A 36 61.22 43.77 14.48
C LYS A 36 59.70 43.92 14.36
N LEU A 37 59.21 45.11 14.01
CA LEU A 37 57.78 45.36 13.84
C LEU A 37 57.27 44.67 12.57
N THR A 38 58.03 44.74 11.48
CA THR A 38 57.73 44.02 10.24
C THR A 38 57.63 42.51 10.48
N ASP A 39 58.62 41.90 11.14
CA ASP A 39 58.60 40.47 11.49
C ASP A 39 57.42 40.12 12.40
N PHE A 40 57.11 40.96 13.39
CA PHE A 40 55.96 40.78 14.26
C PHE A 40 54.63 40.85 13.50
N LEU A 41 54.48 41.80 12.57
CA LEU A 41 53.28 41.94 11.75
C LEU A 41 53.11 40.75 10.80
N ILE A 42 54.20 40.26 10.19
CA ILE A 42 54.19 39.04 9.36
C ILE A 42 53.79 37.83 10.20
N GLN A 43 54.42 37.62 11.36
CA GLN A 43 54.09 36.50 12.25
C GLN A 43 52.65 36.60 12.79
N TYR A 44 52.18 37.79 13.13
CA TYR A 44 50.80 38.03 13.56
C TYR A 44 49.82 37.74 12.43
N GLN A 45 50.10 38.18 11.21
CA GLN A 45 49.29 37.90 10.03
C GLN A 45 49.24 36.40 9.72
N VAL A 46 50.38 35.68 9.77
CA VAL A 46 50.44 34.22 9.58
C VAL A 46 49.66 33.48 10.66
N LYS A 47 49.81 33.88 11.94
CA LYS A 47 49.10 33.26 13.06
C LYS A 47 47.59 33.53 13.01
N HIS A 48 47.19 34.75 12.67
CA HIS A 48 45.79 35.15 12.56
C HIS A 48 45.11 34.49 11.35
N THR A 49 45.76 34.44 10.20
CA THR A 49 45.27 33.73 9.00
C THR A 49 45.19 32.22 9.23
N GLY A 50 46.16 31.63 9.92
CA GLY A 50 46.14 30.23 10.33
C GLY A 50 44.98 29.89 11.26
N LYS A 51 44.74 30.73 12.28
CA LYS A 51 43.59 30.58 13.21
C LYS A 51 42.25 30.72 12.47
N LEU A 52 42.10 31.76 11.66
CA LEU A 52 40.89 32.00 10.87
C LEU A 52 40.60 30.83 9.91
N ARG A 53 41.62 30.26 9.27
CA ARG A 53 41.47 29.09 8.39
C ARG A 53 40.98 27.86 9.15
N LYS A 54 41.44 27.67 10.39
CA LYS A 54 40.98 26.59 11.28
C LYS A 54 39.52 26.83 11.70
N ASP A 55 39.18 28.04 12.08
CA ASP A 55 37.82 28.41 12.51
C ASP A 55 36.81 28.24 11.36
N LEU A 56 37.16 28.64 10.13
CA LEU A 56 36.33 28.43 8.94
C LEU A 56 36.16 26.94 8.60
N LYS A 57 37.21 26.12 8.74
CA LYS A 57 37.09 24.66 8.56
C LYS A 57 36.16 24.05 9.61
N ASN A 58 36.32 24.44 10.87
CA ASN A 58 35.47 23.98 11.97
C ASN A 58 34.01 24.39 11.74
N PHE A 59 33.77 25.61 11.24
CA PHE A 59 32.42 26.05 10.89
C PHE A 59 31.78 25.15 9.82
N VAL A 60 32.49 24.86 8.73
CA VAL A 60 31.99 23.96 7.67
C VAL A 60 31.63 22.59 8.24
N LEU A 61 32.52 22.02 9.07
CA LEU A 61 32.29 20.73 9.71
C LEU A 61 31.08 20.76 10.65
N ASN A 62 30.94 21.80 11.46
CA ASN A 62 29.82 21.95 12.39
C ASN A 62 28.48 22.16 11.66
N PHE A 63 28.49 22.87 10.53
CA PHE A 63 27.29 23.10 9.73
C PHE A 63 26.82 21.81 9.04
N ILE A 64 27.74 21.06 8.45
CA ILE A 64 27.43 19.81 7.73
C ILE A 64 27.02 18.70 8.68
N ASN A 65 27.69 18.59 9.83
CA ASN A 65 27.47 17.53 10.81
C ASN A 65 26.50 17.95 11.93
N ASN A 66 25.58 18.89 11.66
CA ASN A 66 24.60 19.30 12.64
C ASN A 66 23.56 18.17 12.82
N PRO A 67 23.44 17.56 14.02
CA PRO A 67 22.52 16.45 14.23
C PRO A 67 21.06 16.86 14.05
N ASN A 68 20.72 18.13 14.34
CA ASN A 68 19.35 18.65 14.29
C ASN A 68 18.94 19.12 12.88
N LYS A 69 19.90 19.29 11.97
CA LYS A 69 19.61 19.78 10.61
C LYS A 69 20.65 19.29 9.62
N GLN A 70 20.29 18.23 8.91
CA GLN A 70 21.16 17.59 7.92
C GLN A 70 20.71 17.97 6.51
N TYR A 71 21.65 17.99 5.57
CA TYR A 71 21.39 18.33 4.18
C TYR A 71 21.89 17.20 3.28
N PHE A 72 21.14 16.91 2.23
CA PHE A 72 21.45 15.88 1.26
C PHE A 72 21.25 16.41 -0.16
N TYR A 73 21.80 15.69 -1.12
CA TYR A 73 21.69 16.03 -2.52
C TYR A 73 21.39 14.79 -3.37
N ILE A 74 20.57 15.01 -4.39
CA ILE A 74 20.26 14.02 -5.41
C ILE A 74 20.75 14.56 -6.75
N GLU A 75 21.79 13.90 -7.29
CA GLU A 75 22.45 14.31 -8.53
C GLU A 75 21.54 14.23 -9.75
N THR A 76 20.64 13.24 -9.82
CA THR A 76 19.83 12.96 -11.01
C THR A 76 18.91 14.12 -11.39
N ASN A 77 18.33 14.79 -10.39
CA ASN A 77 17.31 15.83 -10.57
C ASN A 77 17.79 17.19 -10.00
N ASP A 78 19.09 17.34 -9.72
CA ASP A 78 19.69 18.53 -9.08
C ASP A 78 18.89 19.04 -7.87
N THR A 79 18.50 18.11 -6.99
CA THR A 79 17.56 18.39 -5.90
C THR A 79 18.26 18.34 -4.54
N PHE A 80 18.03 19.35 -3.71
CA PHE A 80 18.51 19.38 -2.33
C PHE A 80 17.40 18.97 -1.36
N ILE A 81 17.80 18.27 -0.29
CA ILE A 81 16.90 17.80 0.75
C ILE A 81 17.43 18.24 2.11
N VAL A 82 16.53 18.68 2.98
CA VAL A 82 16.83 18.96 4.38
C VAL A 82 16.14 17.95 5.27
N TYR A 83 16.79 17.57 6.36
CA TYR A 83 16.23 16.72 7.40
C TYR A 83 16.35 17.42 8.75
N ASP A 84 15.24 17.58 9.46
CA ASP A 84 15.14 18.31 10.74
C ASP A 84 15.03 17.39 11.98
N GLY A 85 15.26 16.08 11.80
CA GLY A 85 15.02 15.06 12.83
C GLY A 85 13.59 14.50 12.82
N LYS A 86 12.69 15.03 11.98
CA LYS A 86 11.30 14.57 11.87
C LYS A 86 10.87 14.21 10.45
N SER A 87 11.25 15.02 9.46
CA SER A 87 10.89 14.80 8.06
C SER A 87 11.95 15.29 7.09
N TYR A 88 12.06 14.57 5.97
CA TYR A 88 12.90 14.88 4.82
C TYR A 88 12.09 15.73 3.83
N GLU A 89 12.53 16.96 3.58
CA GLU A 89 11.82 17.90 2.73
C GLU A 89 12.71 18.42 1.60
N ILE A 90 12.14 18.53 0.39
CA ILE A 90 12.82 19.15 -0.74
C ILE A 90 12.96 20.65 -0.50
N VAL A 91 14.18 21.15 -0.67
CA VAL A 91 14.49 22.58 -0.49
C VAL A 91 15.22 23.14 -1.70
N LYS A 92 15.00 24.42 -1.96
CA LYS A 92 15.76 25.17 -2.98
C LYS A 92 17.14 25.54 -2.45
N GLU A 93 18.13 25.62 -3.35
CA GLU A 93 19.48 26.04 -3.00
C GLU A 93 19.51 27.40 -2.29
N ASP A 94 18.70 28.37 -2.73
CA ASP A 94 18.58 29.70 -2.11
C ASP A 94 18.24 29.65 -0.62
N ALA A 95 17.39 28.70 -0.20
CA ALA A 95 17.02 28.54 1.20
C ALA A 95 18.21 28.02 2.03
N ILE A 96 19.04 27.15 1.45
CA ILE A 96 20.28 26.67 2.06
C ILE A 96 21.28 27.82 2.17
N LEU A 97 21.46 28.60 1.09
CA LEU A 97 22.35 29.76 1.07
C LEU A 97 21.93 30.81 2.11
N TYR A 98 20.63 31.06 2.26
CA TYR A 98 20.09 31.92 3.31
C TYR A 98 20.40 31.37 4.72
N SER A 99 20.21 30.07 4.94
CA SER A 99 20.57 29.42 6.20
C SER A 99 22.06 29.58 6.52
N ILE A 100 22.94 29.38 5.54
CA ILE A 100 24.40 29.57 5.70
C ILE A 100 24.70 31.02 6.08
N LEU A 101 24.13 31.99 5.34
CA LEU A 101 24.36 33.41 5.57
C LEU A 101 23.89 33.87 6.94
N ASN A 102 22.72 33.41 7.39
CA ASN A 102 22.23 33.73 8.73
C ASN A 102 23.17 33.20 9.81
N THR A 103 23.62 31.94 9.71
CA THR A 103 24.55 31.37 10.69
C THR A 103 25.91 32.07 10.67
N VAL A 104 26.38 32.52 9.49
CA VAL A 104 27.65 33.25 9.35
C VAL A 104 27.54 34.68 9.87
N SER A 105 26.39 35.35 9.70
CA SER A 105 26.20 36.75 10.10
C SER A 105 26.21 36.95 11.61
N HIS A 106 25.87 35.91 12.38
CA HIS A 106 26.04 35.89 13.84
C HIS A 106 27.51 35.76 14.28
N ASN A 107 28.40 35.29 13.41
CA ASN A 107 29.84 35.19 13.65
C ASN A 107 30.56 36.35 12.92
N HIS A 108 30.70 37.50 13.58
CA HIS A 108 31.17 38.81 13.07
C HIS A 108 32.58 38.89 12.40
N ILE A 109 33.13 37.81 11.85
CA ILE A 109 34.57 37.69 11.54
C ILE A 109 34.86 37.45 10.04
N VAL A 110 33.86 37.48 9.14
CA VAL A 110 34.02 37.00 7.76
C VAL A 110 33.84 38.10 6.70
N THR A 111 34.85 38.31 5.86
CA THR A 111 34.79 39.22 4.69
C THR A 111 33.84 38.69 3.60
N PRO A 112 33.31 39.54 2.70
CA PRO A 112 32.40 39.10 1.62
C PRO A 112 32.95 37.96 0.75
N GLU A 113 34.22 38.02 0.36
CA GLU A 113 34.87 36.97 -0.44
C GLU A 113 34.96 35.63 0.31
N GLN A 114 35.25 35.68 1.60
CA GLN A 114 35.29 34.49 2.45
C GLN A 114 33.88 33.90 2.66
N LYS A 115 32.83 34.72 2.71
CA LYS A 115 31.44 34.25 2.73
C LYS A 115 31.11 33.47 1.46
N GLN A 116 31.54 33.97 0.29
CA GLN A 116 31.32 33.28 -0.98
C GLN A 116 32.10 31.96 -1.06
N ALA A 117 33.38 31.97 -0.68
CA ALA A 117 34.19 30.75 -0.63
C ALA A 117 33.62 29.69 0.33
N LEU A 118 33.01 30.13 1.44
CA LEU A 118 32.37 29.26 2.41
C LEU A 118 31.09 28.62 1.86
N LYS A 119 30.22 29.41 1.21
CA LYS A 119 29.02 28.90 0.53
C LYS A 119 29.38 27.79 -0.46
N ASN A 120 30.33 28.06 -1.35
CA ASN A 120 30.76 27.10 -2.36
C ASN A 120 31.27 25.80 -1.73
N LYS A 121 32.04 25.88 -0.63
CA LYS A 121 32.54 24.70 0.09
C LYS A 121 31.45 23.89 0.77
N ILE A 122 30.46 24.55 1.38
CA ILE A 122 29.34 23.88 2.05
C ILE A 122 28.47 23.20 1.00
N ILE A 123 28.05 23.92 -0.05
CA ILE A 123 27.24 23.35 -1.15
C ILE A 123 27.98 22.17 -1.79
N TYR A 124 29.26 22.31 -2.09
CA TYR A 124 30.06 21.21 -2.64
C TYR A 124 30.10 19.99 -1.71
N SER A 125 30.15 20.21 -0.39
CA SER A 125 30.12 19.10 0.58
C SER A 125 28.74 18.44 0.67
N ILE A 126 27.66 19.24 0.64
CA ILE A 126 26.28 18.73 0.62
C ILE A 126 26.04 17.91 -0.64
N LYS A 127 26.54 18.35 -1.81
CA LYS A 127 26.43 17.60 -3.07
C LYS A 127 27.07 16.21 -3.03
N LYS A 128 27.93 15.92 -2.05
CA LYS A 128 28.51 14.57 -1.85
C LYS A 128 27.70 13.67 -0.91
N GLN A 129 26.68 14.20 -0.24
CA GLN A 129 25.88 13.46 0.73
C GLN A 129 24.62 12.91 0.07
N SER A 130 24.62 11.59 -0.19
CA SER A 130 23.44 10.90 -0.71
C SER A 130 22.40 10.68 0.39
N ILE A 131 21.14 10.95 0.08
CA ILE A 131 20.00 10.67 0.97
C ILE A 131 19.83 9.18 1.29
N LEU A 132 20.27 8.28 0.40
CA LEU A 132 20.08 6.83 0.57
C LEU A 132 20.89 6.25 1.73
N ASN A 133 21.97 6.94 2.12
CA ASN A 133 22.83 6.57 3.24
C ASN A 133 22.42 7.27 4.55
N SER A 134 21.29 7.99 4.55
CA SER A 134 20.82 8.69 5.73
C SER A 134 20.27 7.73 6.78
N ILE A 135 20.42 8.10 8.05
CA ILE A 135 19.85 7.38 9.20
C ILE A 135 18.68 8.22 9.73
N PRO A 136 17.43 7.81 9.51
CA PRO A 136 16.26 8.51 10.02
C PRO A 136 16.11 8.32 11.54
N ASP A 137 15.66 9.36 12.23
CA ASP A 137 15.33 9.28 13.65
C ASP A 137 14.10 8.42 13.90
N SER A 138 13.98 7.96 15.15
CA SER A 138 12.88 7.10 15.60
C SER A 138 11.50 7.69 15.30
N TYR A 139 11.34 9.02 15.35
CA TYR A 139 10.07 9.68 15.02
C TYR A 139 9.65 9.39 13.57
N THR A 140 10.54 9.64 12.62
CA THR A 140 10.34 9.40 11.18
C THR A 140 9.98 7.95 10.91
N ILE A 141 10.75 7.02 11.51
CA ILE A 141 10.53 5.59 11.38
C ILE A 141 9.15 5.19 11.92
N GLN A 142 8.79 5.63 13.12
CA GLN A 142 7.47 5.29 13.69
C GLN A 142 6.33 5.91 12.88
N ASN A 143 6.51 7.10 12.31
CA ASN A 143 5.51 7.75 11.46
C ASN A 143 5.22 6.88 10.21
N ILE A 144 6.26 6.47 9.48
CA ILE A 144 6.11 5.58 8.31
C ILE A 144 5.49 4.23 8.70
N LEU A 145 5.94 3.62 9.80
CA LEU A 145 5.36 2.35 10.27
C LEU A 145 3.89 2.47 10.65
N LYS A 146 3.48 3.58 11.28
CA LYS A 146 2.07 3.83 11.62
C LYS A 146 1.19 3.78 10.37
N TYR A 147 1.66 4.33 9.26
CA TYR A 147 0.93 4.32 8.01
C TYR A 147 0.94 2.95 7.32
N MET A 148 2.09 2.28 7.27
CA MET A 148 2.19 0.94 6.68
C MET A 148 1.29 -0.08 7.41
N ASN A 149 1.17 0.04 8.72
CA ASN A 149 0.31 -0.84 9.54
C ASN A 149 -1.18 -0.71 9.23
N ILE A 150 -1.63 0.27 8.44
CA ILE A 150 -3.03 0.36 8.01
C ILE A 150 -3.39 -0.82 7.10
N PHE A 151 -2.45 -1.27 6.26
CA PHE A 151 -2.68 -2.30 5.24
C PHE A 151 -1.72 -3.50 5.32
N CYS A 152 -0.70 -3.43 6.18
CA CYS A 152 0.16 -4.55 6.50
C CYS A 152 -0.36 -5.31 7.72
N LEU A 153 -0.10 -6.62 7.77
CA LEU A 153 -0.64 -7.52 8.78
C LEU A 153 -0.12 -7.26 10.21
N SER A 154 1.11 -6.76 10.33
CA SER A 154 1.75 -6.46 11.61
C SER A 154 2.92 -5.49 11.45
N LYS A 155 3.43 -4.95 12.56
CA LYS A 155 4.60 -4.06 12.56
C LYS A 155 5.88 -4.73 12.02
N PRO A 156 6.23 -5.98 12.40
CA PRO A 156 7.30 -6.73 11.73
C PRO A 156 7.06 -6.90 10.22
N TYR A 157 5.80 -7.14 9.81
CA TYR A 157 5.46 -7.29 8.40
C TYR A 157 5.67 -5.99 7.60
N SER A 158 5.29 -4.84 8.18
CA SER A 158 5.55 -3.52 7.61
C SER A 158 7.03 -3.27 7.40
N LYS A 159 7.87 -3.63 8.39
CA LYS A 159 9.33 -3.53 8.27
C LYS A 159 9.83 -4.43 7.14
N TYR A 160 9.35 -5.67 7.05
CA TYR A 160 9.76 -6.59 5.98
C TYR A 160 9.47 -6.02 4.58
N ILE A 161 8.27 -5.48 4.35
CA ILE A 161 7.91 -4.83 3.08
C ILE A 161 8.82 -3.62 2.80
N LEU A 162 9.08 -2.78 3.80
CA LEU A 162 9.98 -1.63 3.66
C LEU A 162 11.41 -2.10 3.32
N THR A 163 11.90 -3.18 3.93
CA THR A 163 13.19 -3.78 3.60
C THR A 163 13.22 -4.29 2.15
N ILE A 164 12.15 -4.92 1.66
CA ILE A 164 12.04 -5.36 0.25
C ILE A 164 12.13 -4.17 -0.71
N ILE A 165 11.40 -3.09 -0.41
CA ILE A 165 11.43 -1.87 -1.24
C ILE A 165 12.82 -1.24 -1.18
N GLY A 166 13.45 -1.21 0.00
CA GLY A 166 14.83 -0.77 0.18
C GLY A 166 15.83 -1.59 -0.64
N ASP A 167 15.71 -2.93 -0.63
CA ASP A 167 16.52 -3.83 -1.46
C ASP A 167 16.35 -3.51 -2.95
N CYS A 168 15.12 -3.28 -3.40
CA CYS A 168 14.81 -2.90 -4.78
C CYS A 168 15.48 -1.56 -5.16
N ILE A 169 15.36 -0.54 -4.30
CA ILE A 169 15.99 0.77 -4.51
C ILE A 169 17.52 0.61 -4.57
N LEU A 170 18.11 -0.14 -3.64
CA LEU A 170 19.55 -0.35 -3.51
C LEU A 170 20.11 -1.44 -4.46
N LYS A 171 19.25 -2.04 -5.30
CA LYS A 171 19.59 -3.11 -6.25
C LYS A 171 20.21 -4.36 -5.62
N LYS A 172 19.75 -4.72 -4.41
CA LYS A 172 20.09 -5.98 -3.73
C LYS A 172 19.16 -7.11 -4.19
N ASN A 173 19.59 -8.37 -4.02
CA ASN A 173 18.75 -9.56 -4.24
C ASN A 173 17.99 -9.59 -5.57
N LEU A 174 18.69 -9.25 -6.66
CA LEU A 174 18.08 -9.08 -7.99
C LEU A 174 17.46 -10.37 -8.56
N ASP A 175 17.81 -11.53 -8.03
CA ASP A 175 17.29 -12.85 -8.38
C ASP A 175 15.97 -13.22 -7.68
N LYS A 176 15.66 -12.57 -6.55
CA LYS A 176 14.46 -12.88 -5.76
C LYS A 176 13.20 -12.34 -6.42
N ILE A 177 12.09 -13.04 -6.20
CA ILE A 177 10.79 -12.71 -6.76
C ILE A 177 9.77 -12.61 -5.64
N TYR A 178 9.14 -11.45 -5.51
CA TYR A 178 8.12 -11.19 -4.51
C TYR A 178 6.75 -11.25 -5.17
N LEU A 179 5.97 -12.27 -4.82
CA LEU A 179 4.64 -12.51 -5.34
C LEU A 179 3.62 -11.79 -4.48
N LEU A 180 3.08 -10.68 -5.00
CA LEU A 180 2.11 -9.83 -4.33
C LEU A 180 0.69 -10.08 -4.88
N PRO A 181 -0.37 -9.80 -4.08
CA PRO A 181 -1.73 -9.92 -4.56
C PRO A 181 -2.06 -8.77 -5.52
N GLU A 182 -2.86 -9.03 -6.57
CA GLU A 182 -3.23 -8.01 -7.57
C GLU A 182 -3.81 -6.72 -6.97
N LYS A 183 -4.53 -6.82 -5.84
CA LYS A 183 -5.09 -5.66 -5.11
C LYS A 183 -4.06 -4.66 -4.59
N SER A 184 -2.78 -5.03 -4.54
CA SER A 184 -1.70 -4.15 -4.08
C SER A 184 -0.98 -3.44 -5.23
N LYS A 185 -1.39 -3.69 -6.48
CA LYS A 185 -0.71 -3.18 -7.66
C LYS A 185 -0.65 -1.65 -7.68
N ASP A 186 -1.78 -0.99 -7.48
CA ASP A 186 -1.87 0.47 -7.53
C ASP A 186 -0.94 1.14 -6.48
N PHE A 187 -0.83 0.56 -5.28
CA PHE A 187 0.09 1.03 -4.24
C PHE A 187 1.55 0.93 -4.68
N ILE A 188 1.96 -0.21 -5.23
CA ILE A 188 3.34 -0.44 -5.66
C ILE A 188 3.69 0.44 -6.87
N ASP A 189 2.79 0.58 -7.83
CA ASP A 189 2.98 1.45 -9.00
C ASP A 189 3.14 2.92 -8.55
N TYR A 190 2.39 3.35 -7.53
CA TYR A 190 2.52 4.68 -6.93
C TYR A 190 3.83 4.87 -6.16
N VAL A 191 4.30 3.84 -5.43
CA VAL A 191 5.62 3.86 -4.79
C VAL A 191 6.72 3.97 -5.83
N GLU A 192 6.65 3.21 -6.93
CA GLU A 192 7.62 3.27 -8.02
C GLU A 192 7.64 4.65 -8.69
N LEU A 193 6.48 5.28 -8.88
CA LEU A 193 6.36 6.64 -9.38
C LEU A 193 7.16 7.62 -8.51
N HIS A 194 6.95 7.62 -7.19
CA HIS A 194 7.67 8.52 -6.27
C HIS A 194 9.17 8.23 -6.18
N ILE A 195 9.58 6.96 -6.30
CA ILE A 195 10.99 6.60 -6.40
C ILE A 195 11.60 7.18 -7.69
N CYS A 196 10.86 7.11 -8.81
CA CYS A 196 11.29 7.68 -10.08
C CYS A 196 11.36 9.21 -10.01
N GLU A 197 10.35 9.86 -9.44
CA GLU A 197 10.31 11.32 -9.25
C GLU A 197 11.46 11.83 -8.38
N LEU A 198 11.81 11.10 -7.31
CA LEU A 198 12.87 11.51 -6.40
C LEU A 198 14.26 11.15 -6.92
N LEU A 199 14.48 9.91 -7.35
CA LEU A 199 15.81 9.35 -7.62
C LEU A 199 16.13 9.18 -9.13
N GLY A 200 15.19 9.48 -10.02
CA GLY A 200 15.35 9.24 -11.47
C GLY A 200 15.49 7.76 -11.83
N ARG A 201 15.10 6.83 -10.95
CA ARG A 201 15.26 5.38 -11.14
C ARG A 201 13.97 4.76 -11.66
N THR A 202 13.99 4.27 -12.88
CA THR A 202 12.89 3.49 -13.49
C THR A 202 13.08 2.00 -13.26
N ASN A 203 11.98 1.24 -13.20
CA ASN A 203 11.98 -0.24 -13.10
C ASN A 203 12.76 -0.77 -11.88
N CYS A 204 12.77 -0.02 -10.78
CA CYS A 204 13.48 -0.41 -9.57
C CYS A 204 12.78 -1.56 -8.85
N ILE A 205 11.47 -1.72 -9.03
CA ILE A 205 10.64 -2.72 -8.35
C ILE A 205 10.34 -3.93 -9.26
N LYS A 206 11.15 -4.17 -10.29
CA LYS A 206 10.96 -5.26 -11.28
C LYS A 206 10.81 -6.67 -10.70
N ASN A 207 11.32 -6.90 -9.49
CA ASN A 207 11.30 -8.19 -8.78
C ASN A 207 9.95 -8.49 -8.12
N ILE A 208 9.08 -7.47 -7.99
CA ILE A 208 7.70 -7.64 -7.56
C ILE A 208 6.85 -8.09 -8.75
N LYS A 209 6.09 -9.17 -8.55
CA LYS A 209 5.19 -9.77 -9.55
C LYS A 209 3.83 -10.04 -8.93
N TYR A 210 2.76 -9.94 -9.71
CA TYR A 210 1.39 -10.18 -9.23
C TYR A 210 0.86 -11.57 -9.58
N LYS A 211 1.59 -12.30 -10.41
CA LYS A 211 1.30 -13.66 -10.84
C LYS A 211 2.58 -14.45 -10.90
N TRP A 212 2.48 -15.74 -10.61
CA TRP A 212 3.59 -16.65 -10.83
C TRP A 212 3.65 -17.04 -12.32
N HIS A 213 4.85 -16.96 -12.90
CA HIS A 213 5.10 -17.25 -14.31
C HIS A 213 6.26 -18.25 -14.47
N SER A 214 6.09 -19.49 -14.00
CA SER A 214 7.13 -20.54 -14.09
C SER A 214 8.45 -20.22 -13.39
N HIS A 215 8.42 -19.29 -12.45
CA HIS A 215 9.60 -18.95 -11.69
C HIS A 215 10.02 -20.09 -10.76
N ASN A 216 11.32 -20.22 -10.53
CA ASN A 216 11.84 -21.17 -9.56
C ASN A 216 11.27 -20.86 -8.17
N TYR A 217 10.59 -21.84 -7.57
CA TYR A 217 9.94 -21.68 -6.28
C TYR A 217 10.89 -21.24 -5.16
N LYS A 218 12.15 -21.69 -5.18
CA LYS A 218 13.19 -21.30 -4.20
C LYS A 218 13.42 -19.80 -4.12
N LEU A 219 13.24 -19.10 -5.25
CA LEU A 219 13.44 -17.67 -5.38
C LEU A 219 12.18 -16.85 -5.03
N CYS A 220 11.03 -17.51 -4.88
CA CYS A 220 9.76 -16.84 -4.66
C CYS A 220 9.52 -16.58 -3.16
N ARG A 221 8.99 -15.40 -2.84
CA ARG A 221 8.43 -15.04 -1.53
C ARG A 221 6.99 -14.61 -1.71
N ILE A 222 6.09 -15.09 -0.87
CA ILE A 222 4.67 -14.70 -0.92
C ILE A 222 4.46 -13.53 0.02
N ILE A 223 3.87 -12.45 -0.53
CA ILE A 223 3.54 -11.26 0.24
C ILE A 223 2.03 -11.12 0.31
N GLU A 224 1.52 -10.73 1.48
CA GLU A 224 0.13 -10.58 1.80
C GLU A 224 -0.15 -9.13 2.23
N PHE A 225 -1.32 -8.63 1.87
CA PHE A 225 -1.83 -7.34 2.32
C PHE A 225 -3.24 -7.53 2.87
N ASP A 226 -3.63 -6.68 3.82
CA ASP A 226 -5.03 -6.58 4.22
C ASP A 226 -5.90 -6.03 3.08
N ASN A 227 -7.23 -6.16 3.16
CA ASN A 227 -8.12 -5.56 2.16
C ASN A 227 -8.17 -4.04 2.23
N SER A 228 -7.75 -3.43 3.34
CA SER A 228 -7.60 -1.97 3.47
C SER A 228 -6.64 -1.34 2.46
N ILE A 229 -5.76 -2.13 1.81
CA ILE A 229 -4.92 -1.64 0.70
C ILE A 229 -5.75 -1.07 -0.47
N LEU A 230 -7.00 -1.52 -0.62
CA LEU A 230 -7.94 -1.01 -1.63
C LEU A 230 -8.42 0.43 -1.34
N MET A 231 -8.15 0.97 -0.14
CA MET A 231 -8.47 2.34 0.22
C MET A 231 -7.39 3.29 -0.33
N THR A 232 -7.38 3.48 -1.64
CA THR A 232 -6.31 4.18 -2.38
C THR A 232 -6.04 5.59 -1.83
N GLU A 233 -7.09 6.38 -1.62
CA GLU A 233 -7.01 7.73 -1.08
C GLU A 233 -6.19 7.84 0.22
N SER A 234 -6.26 6.80 1.08
CA SER A 234 -5.60 6.81 2.40
C SER A 234 -4.08 6.75 2.28
N TRP A 235 -3.56 5.85 1.45
CA TRP A 235 -2.12 5.70 1.28
C TRP A 235 -1.54 6.67 0.25
N GLU A 236 -2.32 7.13 -0.73
CA GLU A 236 -1.88 8.13 -1.73
C GLU A 236 -1.55 9.46 -1.07
N GLN A 237 -2.46 10.00 -0.25
CA GLN A 237 -2.25 11.26 0.46
C GLN A 237 -1.03 11.19 1.39
N MET A 238 -0.84 10.04 2.01
CA MET A 238 0.28 9.77 2.92
C MET A 238 1.62 9.73 2.18
N LEU A 239 1.71 8.95 1.10
CA LEU A 239 2.92 8.87 0.29
C LEU A 239 3.24 10.21 -0.37
N LYS A 240 2.24 10.92 -0.92
CA LYS A 240 2.46 12.25 -1.51
C LYS A 240 3.09 13.24 -0.53
N LYS A 241 2.75 13.15 0.76
CA LYS A 241 3.29 14.01 1.80
C LYS A 241 4.65 13.54 2.33
N HIS A 242 4.87 12.23 2.42
CA HIS A 242 5.98 11.61 3.15
C HIS A 242 6.85 10.68 2.29
N TYR A 243 6.88 10.82 0.96
CA TYR A 243 7.63 9.89 0.09
C TYR A 243 9.14 9.93 0.32
N CYS A 244 9.74 11.09 0.63
CA CYS A 244 11.15 11.18 1.02
C CYS A 244 11.42 10.37 2.29
N ASP A 245 10.59 10.55 3.33
CA ASP A 245 10.66 9.78 4.58
C ASP A 245 10.54 8.28 4.30
N PHE A 246 9.57 7.90 3.46
CA PHE A 246 9.30 6.51 3.09
C PHE A 246 10.51 5.86 2.42
N ILE A 247 11.11 6.53 1.43
CA ILE A 247 12.27 6.03 0.68
C ILE A 247 13.48 5.86 1.61
N VAL A 248 13.76 6.84 2.47
CA VAL A 248 14.87 6.76 3.43
C VAL A 248 14.65 5.66 4.45
N VAL A 249 13.45 5.53 5.00
CA VAL A 249 13.13 4.47 5.95
C VAL A 249 13.27 3.08 5.30
N ALA A 250 12.85 2.93 4.05
CA ALA A 250 13.00 1.70 3.29
C ALA A 250 14.49 1.33 3.08
N THR A 251 15.31 2.27 2.59
CA THR A 251 16.74 2.01 2.39
C THR A 251 17.49 1.80 3.70
N HIS A 252 17.11 2.53 4.75
CA HIS A 252 17.65 2.35 6.09
C HIS A 252 17.41 0.93 6.61
N TYR A 253 16.19 0.38 6.47
CA TYR A 253 15.93 -1.00 6.89
C TYR A 253 16.68 -2.03 6.06
N SER A 254 16.80 -1.84 4.75
CA SER A 254 17.63 -2.69 3.90
C SER A 254 19.11 -2.68 4.33
N GLU A 255 19.69 -1.53 4.64
CA GLU A 255 21.07 -1.45 5.14
C GLU A 255 21.21 -2.02 6.56
N GLN A 256 20.30 -1.67 7.47
CA GLN A 256 20.34 -2.09 8.87
C GLN A 256 20.32 -3.62 9.01
N TYR A 257 19.47 -4.29 8.25
CA TYR A 257 19.33 -5.75 8.28
C TYR A 257 20.19 -6.46 7.22
N GLY A 258 20.91 -5.70 6.40
CA GLY A 258 21.66 -6.18 5.24
C GLY A 258 20.78 -6.44 4.02
N ASP A 259 19.67 -7.17 4.20
CA ASP A 259 18.65 -7.42 3.19
C ASP A 259 17.34 -8.01 3.77
N ALA A 260 16.33 -8.17 2.92
CA ALA A 260 15.01 -8.70 3.29
C ALA A 260 15.02 -10.15 3.77
N ASP A 261 15.82 -11.05 3.15
CA ASP A 261 15.88 -12.46 3.55
C ASP A 261 16.58 -12.60 4.93
N LYS A 262 17.61 -11.80 5.22
CA LYS A 262 18.22 -11.72 6.55
C LYS A 262 17.25 -11.18 7.60
N TYR A 263 16.46 -10.15 7.27
CA TYR A 263 15.42 -9.67 8.17
C TYR A 263 14.38 -10.76 8.48
N LEU A 264 13.98 -11.52 7.46
CA LEU A 264 13.06 -12.65 7.61
C LEU A 264 13.61 -13.73 8.55
N GLN A 265 14.92 -14.02 8.49
CA GLN A 265 15.58 -14.92 9.43
C GLN A 265 15.60 -14.38 10.86
N TYR A 266 15.81 -13.07 11.02
CA TYR A 266 15.81 -12.38 12.31
C TYR A 266 14.42 -12.39 12.97
N GLU A 267 13.35 -12.17 12.21
CA GLU A 267 11.94 -12.16 12.69
C GLU A 267 11.20 -13.49 12.45
N LYS A 268 11.92 -14.62 12.34
CA LYS A 268 11.33 -15.92 11.94
C LYS A 268 10.12 -16.35 12.79
N ASN A 269 10.10 -15.98 14.07
CA ASN A 269 9.02 -16.36 14.99
C ASN A 269 7.79 -15.44 14.92
N THR A 270 7.88 -14.28 14.26
CA THR A 270 6.78 -13.30 14.19
C THR A 270 6.18 -13.17 12.79
N LEU A 271 6.97 -13.46 11.75
CA LEU A 271 6.53 -13.40 10.36
C LEU A 271 5.89 -14.72 9.91
N ASN A 272 4.90 -14.61 9.03
CA ASN A 272 4.08 -15.74 8.58
C ASN A 272 4.91 -16.76 7.77
N GLU A 273 4.78 -18.04 8.08
CA GLU A 273 5.37 -19.16 7.33
C GLU A 273 4.94 -19.17 5.85
N THR A 274 3.79 -18.57 5.51
CA THR A 274 3.33 -18.40 4.13
C THR A 274 4.37 -17.69 3.25
N ILE A 275 5.15 -16.75 3.80
CA ILE A 275 6.18 -16.01 3.06
C ILE A 275 7.17 -16.97 2.40
N THR A 276 7.56 -18.02 3.14
CA THR A 276 8.55 -19.01 2.74
C THR A 276 7.94 -20.28 2.16
N TYR A 277 6.61 -20.37 2.03
CA TYR A 277 5.90 -21.60 1.67
C TYR A 277 6.46 -22.27 0.41
N LEU A 278 6.81 -21.50 -0.62
CA LEU A 278 7.31 -22.04 -1.89
C LEU A 278 8.78 -22.50 -1.84
N ILE A 279 9.57 -22.06 -0.86
CA ILE A 279 11.04 -22.25 -0.90
C ILE A 279 11.43 -23.72 -1.01
N ASP A 280 10.78 -24.57 -0.22
CA ASP A 280 11.09 -26.00 -0.11
C ASP A 280 10.04 -26.88 -0.82
N LYS A 281 9.26 -26.30 -1.74
CA LYS A 281 8.21 -27.01 -2.46
C LYS A 281 8.52 -27.18 -3.94
N ASN A 282 7.98 -28.24 -4.50
CA ASN A 282 7.84 -28.45 -5.93
C ASN A 282 6.37 -28.70 -6.30
N SER A 283 6.06 -28.83 -7.59
CA SER A 283 4.70 -29.03 -8.07
C SER A 283 4.01 -30.22 -7.41
N LYS A 284 4.72 -31.34 -7.23
CA LYS A 284 4.21 -32.53 -6.53
C LYS A 284 3.84 -32.20 -5.08
N ASN A 285 4.74 -31.57 -4.33
CA ASN A 285 4.48 -31.27 -2.92
C ASN A 285 3.29 -30.32 -2.71
N ILE A 286 3.11 -29.35 -3.61
CA ILE A 286 1.96 -28.43 -3.54
C ILE A 286 0.65 -29.18 -3.82
N VAL A 287 0.66 -30.10 -4.79
CA VAL A 287 -0.50 -30.96 -5.08
C VAL A 287 -0.76 -31.95 -3.95
N ASP A 288 0.29 -32.48 -3.31
CA ASP A 288 0.17 -33.32 -2.10
C ASP A 288 -0.55 -32.56 -0.97
N ASP A 289 -0.13 -31.32 -0.69
CA ASP A 289 -0.76 -30.48 0.35
C ASP A 289 -2.24 -30.20 0.01
N PHE A 290 -2.54 -29.87 -1.25
CA PHE A 290 -3.91 -29.63 -1.71
C PHE A 290 -4.80 -30.85 -1.54
N VAL A 291 -4.31 -32.01 -1.99
CA VAL A 291 -5.06 -33.27 -1.89
C VAL A 291 -5.30 -33.62 -0.43
N GLY A 292 -4.29 -33.50 0.44
CA GLY A 292 -4.42 -33.76 1.87
C GLY A 292 -5.40 -32.82 2.58
N ASP A 293 -5.50 -31.57 2.13
CA ASP A 293 -6.38 -30.57 2.76
C ASP A 293 -7.83 -30.63 2.26
N PHE A 294 -8.07 -30.87 0.95
CA PHE A 294 -9.36 -30.61 0.31
C PHE A 294 -9.99 -31.82 -0.39
N ILE A 295 -9.27 -32.92 -0.60
CA ILE A 295 -9.75 -34.10 -1.35
C ILE A 295 -9.80 -35.32 -0.43
N SER A 296 -10.80 -36.17 -0.62
CA SER A 296 -10.96 -37.43 0.11
C SER A 296 -11.22 -38.57 -0.88
N THR A 297 -10.79 -39.78 -0.53
CA THR A 297 -11.03 -40.98 -1.34
C THR A 297 -12.44 -41.50 -1.11
N ASP A 298 -13.17 -41.80 -2.18
CA ASP A 298 -14.51 -42.40 -2.13
C ASP A 298 -14.71 -43.26 -3.38
N GLU A 299 -14.89 -44.57 -3.25
CA GLU A 299 -14.95 -45.52 -4.36
C GLU A 299 -16.08 -45.28 -5.38
N LYS A 300 -17.12 -44.53 -5.02
CA LYS A 300 -18.31 -44.33 -5.87
C LYS A 300 -18.35 -42.95 -6.50
N LEU A 301 -17.77 -41.97 -5.83
CA LEU A 301 -17.83 -40.58 -6.26
C LEU A 301 -16.71 -40.24 -7.25
N LYS A 302 -16.96 -39.16 -7.98
CA LYS A 302 -16.03 -38.59 -8.95
C LYS A 302 -16.08 -37.07 -8.87
N ILE A 303 -15.00 -36.42 -9.28
CA ILE A 303 -14.92 -34.96 -9.39
C ILE A 303 -14.59 -34.62 -10.84
N SER A 304 -15.44 -33.83 -11.49
CA SER A 304 -15.15 -33.31 -12.83
C SER A 304 -13.92 -32.41 -12.80
N TRP A 305 -13.22 -32.25 -13.93
CA TRP A 305 -12.08 -31.34 -13.99
C TRP A 305 -12.47 -29.90 -13.66
N GLU A 306 -13.64 -29.45 -14.12
CA GLU A 306 -14.11 -28.09 -13.84
C GLU A 306 -14.35 -27.86 -12.34
N ASP A 307 -14.92 -28.84 -11.65
CA ASP A 307 -15.12 -28.83 -10.20
C ASP A 307 -13.78 -28.88 -9.46
N MET A 308 -12.85 -29.72 -9.92
CA MET A 308 -11.50 -29.82 -9.34
C MET A 308 -10.76 -28.49 -9.43
N VAL A 309 -10.86 -27.77 -10.56
CA VAL A 309 -10.26 -26.44 -10.72
C VAL A 309 -10.92 -25.41 -9.79
N TYR A 310 -12.22 -25.50 -9.54
CA TYR A 310 -12.89 -24.64 -8.56
C TYR A 310 -12.36 -24.90 -7.14
N ILE A 311 -12.33 -26.16 -6.72
CA ILE A 311 -11.84 -26.60 -5.39
C ILE A 311 -10.38 -26.17 -5.21
N TRP A 312 -9.54 -26.34 -6.23
CA TRP A 312 -8.16 -25.85 -6.25
C TRP A 312 -8.06 -24.33 -6.04
N LYS A 313 -8.86 -23.54 -6.76
CA LYS A 313 -8.90 -22.07 -6.57
C LYS A 313 -9.38 -21.69 -5.18
N ASP A 314 -10.32 -22.43 -4.60
CA ASP A 314 -10.81 -22.19 -3.23
C ASP A 314 -9.74 -22.51 -2.18
N TRP A 315 -8.99 -23.61 -2.35
CA TRP A 315 -7.85 -23.97 -1.50
C TRP A 315 -6.75 -22.90 -1.53
N ILE A 316 -6.34 -22.47 -2.73
CA ILE A 316 -5.37 -21.38 -2.92
C ILE A 316 -5.80 -20.12 -2.17
N LYS A 317 -7.07 -19.71 -2.34
CA LYS A 317 -7.63 -18.52 -1.66
C LYS A 317 -7.63 -18.69 -0.15
N LYS A 318 -7.93 -19.89 0.37
CA LYS A 318 -7.93 -20.17 1.82
C LYS A 318 -6.51 -20.14 2.39
N LYS A 319 -5.50 -20.54 1.63
CA LYS A 319 -4.08 -20.50 2.02
C LYS A 319 -3.41 -19.14 1.78
N ASN A 320 -4.10 -18.17 1.17
CA ASN A 320 -3.55 -16.87 0.74
C ASN A 320 -2.29 -16.98 -0.14
N ILE A 321 -2.18 -18.03 -0.94
CA ILE A 321 -1.04 -18.20 -1.87
C ILE A 321 -1.42 -17.72 -3.28
N PRO A 322 -0.48 -17.21 -4.09
CA PRO A 322 -0.71 -16.98 -5.52
C PRO A 322 -0.90 -18.32 -6.23
N ILE A 323 -1.51 -18.33 -7.42
CA ILE A 323 -1.66 -19.55 -8.22
C ILE A 323 -0.26 -20.09 -8.55
N PRO A 324 0.18 -21.21 -7.96
CA PRO A 324 1.58 -21.62 -8.02
C PRO A 324 1.88 -22.54 -9.20
N LEU A 325 0.87 -22.92 -9.99
CA LEU A 325 0.94 -23.94 -11.02
C LEU A 325 0.03 -23.59 -12.20
N TYR A 326 0.44 -23.98 -13.40
CA TYR A 326 -0.48 -24.01 -14.52
C TYR A 326 -1.47 -25.17 -14.37
N GLN A 327 -2.67 -24.98 -14.92
CA GLN A 327 -3.72 -25.99 -14.90
C GLN A 327 -3.28 -27.33 -15.53
N LYS A 328 -2.47 -27.28 -16.59
CA LYS A 328 -1.91 -28.49 -17.22
C LYS A 328 -1.06 -29.30 -16.24
N THR A 329 -0.11 -28.65 -15.57
CA THR A 329 0.76 -29.29 -14.57
C THR A 329 -0.05 -29.82 -13.38
N LEU A 330 -1.07 -29.08 -12.94
CA LEU A 330 -1.99 -29.57 -11.90
C LEU A 330 -2.71 -30.86 -12.34
N LYS A 331 -3.24 -30.89 -13.57
CA LYS A 331 -3.94 -32.07 -14.11
C LYS A 331 -2.99 -33.27 -14.18
N GLU A 332 -1.78 -33.08 -14.68
CA GLU A 332 -0.74 -34.12 -14.78
C GLU A 332 -0.34 -34.69 -13.41
N GLU A 333 -0.16 -33.86 -12.39
CA GLU A 333 0.16 -34.33 -11.02
C GLU A 333 -1.03 -35.05 -10.36
N LEU A 334 -2.26 -34.60 -10.60
CA LEU A 334 -3.46 -35.28 -10.10
C LEU A 334 -3.70 -36.63 -10.78
N GLN A 335 -3.40 -36.75 -12.08
CA GLN A 335 -3.49 -38.03 -12.82
C GLN A 335 -2.50 -39.09 -12.31
N LYS A 336 -1.43 -38.69 -11.63
CA LYS A 336 -0.53 -39.63 -10.93
C LYS A 336 -1.12 -40.17 -9.63
N LYS A 337 -2.19 -39.56 -9.11
CA LYS A 337 -2.79 -39.85 -7.81
C LYS A 337 -4.17 -40.49 -7.91
N PHE A 338 -4.96 -40.06 -8.90
CA PHE A 338 -6.33 -40.50 -9.11
C PHE A 338 -6.50 -41.04 -10.53
N GLU A 339 -7.38 -42.03 -10.66
CA GLU A 339 -7.76 -42.57 -11.96
C GLU A 339 -8.52 -41.52 -12.77
N TRP A 340 -8.14 -41.34 -14.03
CA TRP A 340 -8.71 -40.34 -14.91
C TRP A 340 -9.62 -40.99 -15.96
N ASN A 341 -10.88 -40.56 -16.00
CA ASN A 341 -11.83 -40.95 -17.03
C ASN A 341 -11.96 -39.83 -18.07
N ALA A 342 -11.45 -40.08 -19.28
CA ALA A 342 -11.43 -39.10 -20.37
C ALA A 342 -12.81 -38.80 -20.95
N GLU A 343 -13.72 -39.77 -20.97
CA GLU A 343 -15.07 -39.61 -21.53
C GLU A 343 -15.92 -38.64 -20.71
N SER A 344 -15.79 -38.68 -19.39
CA SER A 344 -16.52 -37.82 -18.46
C SER A 344 -15.71 -36.65 -17.93
N ASP A 345 -14.49 -36.42 -18.46
CA ASP A 345 -13.53 -35.41 -18.00
C ASP A 345 -13.45 -35.33 -16.47
N SER A 346 -13.33 -36.49 -15.80
CA SER A 346 -13.46 -36.63 -14.35
C SER A 346 -12.38 -37.49 -13.71
N PHE A 347 -11.99 -37.14 -12.48
CA PHE A 347 -11.22 -37.99 -11.59
C PHE A 347 -12.14 -38.92 -10.83
N MET A 348 -11.83 -40.22 -10.89
CA MET A 348 -12.61 -41.28 -10.25
C MET A 348 -12.11 -41.54 -8.84
N LYS A 349 -13.00 -42.11 -8.03
CA LYS A 349 -12.72 -42.58 -6.67
C LYS A 349 -12.33 -41.48 -5.68
N CYS A 350 -12.83 -40.27 -5.91
CA CYS A 350 -12.52 -39.11 -5.07
C CYS A 350 -13.72 -38.18 -4.92
N THR A 351 -13.74 -37.44 -3.80
CA THR A 351 -14.74 -36.43 -3.49
C THR A 351 -14.13 -35.27 -2.68
N SER A 352 -14.89 -34.19 -2.51
CA SER A 352 -14.53 -33.07 -1.66
C SER A 352 -15.77 -32.51 -0.97
N ILE A 353 -15.70 -32.30 0.35
CA ILE A 353 -16.78 -31.60 1.06
C ILE A 353 -17.02 -30.18 0.52
N HIS A 354 -16.00 -29.60 -0.13
CA HIS A 354 -16.06 -28.27 -0.70
C HIS A 354 -16.85 -28.19 -2.02
N ILE A 355 -17.28 -29.32 -2.59
CA ILE A 355 -18.13 -29.34 -3.79
C ILE A 355 -19.62 -29.47 -3.48
N LEU A 356 -19.99 -30.03 -2.33
CA LEU A 356 -21.39 -30.32 -1.99
C LEU A 356 -22.26 -29.05 -2.02
N TYR A 357 -21.75 -27.93 -1.50
CA TYR A 357 -22.46 -26.66 -1.54
C TYR A 357 -22.55 -26.07 -2.95
N VAL A 358 -21.59 -26.39 -3.83
CA VAL A 358 -21.58 -25.96 -5.23
C VAL A 358 -22.63 -26.72 -6.01
N GLU A 359 -22.69 -28.05 -5.86
CA GLU A 359 -23.69 -28.89 -6.52
C GLU A 359 -25.11 -28.50 -6.10
N CYS A 360 -25.31 -28.22 -4.82
CA CYS A 360 -26.60 -27.73 -4.31
C CYS A 360 -26.99 -26.39 -4.94
N PHE A 361 -26.04 -25.45 -5.05
CA PHE A 361 -26.29 -24.17 -5.71
C PHE A 361 -26.51 -24.31 -7.22
N LYS A 362 -25.77 -25.19 -7.91
CA LYS A 362 -26.00 -25.49 -9.34
C LYS A 362 -27.42 -26.01 -9.55
N LYS A 363 -27.86 -26.95 -8.71
CA LYS A 363 -29.24 -27.45 -8.75
C LYS A 363 -30.27 -26.34 -8.56
N PHE A 364 -30.06 -25.47 -7.58
CA PHE A 364 -30.92 -24.30 -7.39
C PHE A 364 -30.95 -23.42 -8.65
N TRP A 365 -29.79 -23.11 -9.20
CA TRP A 365 -29.63 -22.22 -10.34
C TRP A 365 -30.32 -22.77 -11.59
N GLU A 366 -30.02 -24.01 -11.96
CA GLU A 366 -30.59 -24.69 -13.14
C GLU A 366 -32.11 -24.84 -13.08
N GLN A 367 -32.67 -25.05 -11.87
CA GLN A 367 -34.10 -25.24 -11.69
C GLN A 367 -34.89 -23.93 -11.67
N ASN A 368 -34.29 -22.83 -11.23
CA ASN A 368 -35.04 -21.64 -10.84
C ASN A 368 -34.55 -20.35 -11.50
N VAL A 369 -33.39 -20.33 -12.16
CA VAL A 369 -32.83 -19.12 -12.79
C VAL A 369 -32.89 -19.26 -14.31
N LYS A 370 -33.45 -18.25 -14.97
CA LYS A 370 -33.61 -18.18 -16.42
C LYS A 370 -33.03 -16.90 -16.99
N GLN A 371 -32.63 -16.93 -18.26
CA GLN A 371 -32.15 -15.75 -18.96
C GLN A 371 -33.32 -14.81 -19.28
N ASN A 372 -33.13 -13.52 -18.99
CA ASN A 372 -33.99 -12.42 -19.39
C ASN A 372 -33.15 -11.14 -19.44
N LEU A 373 -32.85 -10.69 -20.66
CA LEU A 373 -31.90 -9.60 -20.92
C LEU A 373 -32.31 -8.25 -20.34
N ASP A 374 -33.60 -8.03 -20.09
CA ASP A 374 -34.14 -6.75 -19.62
C ASP A 374 -34.14 -6.62 -18.09
N GLU A 375 -33.80 -7.70 -17.38
CA GLU A 375 -33.90 -7.78 -15.92
C GLU A 375 -32.54 -7.96 -15.26
N CYS A 376 -32.48 -7.58 -13.99
CA CYS A 376 -31.30 -7.80 -13.16
C CYS A 376 -31.69 -8.19 -11.72
N ILE A 377 -30.78 -8.91 -11.08
CA ILE A 377 -30.95 -9.35 -9.70
C ILE A 377 -29.68 -9.09 -8.90
N GLU A 378 -29.84 -8.57 -7.68
CA GLU A 378 -28.71 -8.35 -6.78
C GLU A 378 -28.23 -9.69 -6.22
N ILE A 379 -26.92 -9.85 -6.00
CA ILE A 379 -26.36 -11.07 -5.40
C ILE A 379 -26.95 -11.33 -4.00
N SER A 380 -27.24 -10.26 -3.25
CA SER A 380 -27.93 -10.35 -1.95
C SER A 380 -29.35 -10.93 -2.10
N GLU A 381 -30.07 -10.56 -3.16
CA GLU A 381 -31.41 -11.08 -3.45
C GLU A 381 -31.34 -12.57 -3.82
N ILE A 382 -30.40 -12.97 -4.72
CA ILE A 382 -30.17 -14.39 -5.05
C ILE A 382 -29.82 -15.20 -3.80
N LYS A 383 -28.98 -14.65 -2.91
CA LYS A 383 -28.64 -15.29 -1.63
C LYS A 383 -29.88 -15.56 -0.79
N ASP A 384 -30.75 -14.57 -0.64
CA ASP A 384 -31.95 -14.69 0.18
C ASP A 384 -32.96 -15.67 -0.43
N ILE A 385 -33.15 -15.64 -1.76
CA ILE A 385 -33.98 -16.62 -2.47
C ILE A 385 -33.42 -18.03 -2.32
N TYR A 386 -32.11 -18.20 -2.53
CA TYR A 386 -31.43 -19.48 -2.35
C TYR A 386 -31.61 -20.00 -0.92
N PHE A 387 -31.49 -19.14 0.10
CA PHE A 387 -31.68 -19.55 1.49
C PHE A 387 -33.12 -19.96 1.80
N ASN A 388 -34.10 -19.29 1.20
CA ASN A 388 -35.50 -19.69 1.31
C ASN A 388 -35.75 -21.02 0.60
N TRP A 389 -35.18 -21.21 -0.59
CA TRP A 389 -35.24 -22.48 -1.32
C TRP A 389 -34.62 -23.62 -0.51
N LEU A 390 -33.43 -23.43 0.09
CA LEU A 390 -32.78 -24.40 0.97
C LEU A 390 -33.70 -24.84 2.13
N ARG A 391 -34.41 -23.91 2.77
CA ARG A 391 -35.32 -24.24 3.87
C ARG A 391 -36.51 -25.08 3.43
N SER A 392 -36.96 -24.90 2.19
CA SER A 392 -38.05 -25.68 1.59
C SER A 392 -37.58 -27.00 1.00
N TYR A 393 -36.28 -27.13 0.73
CA TYR A 393 -35.71 -28.30 0.07
C TYR A 393 -35.50 -29.44 1.07
N ASN A 394 -36.10 -30.60 0.79
CA ASN A 394 -35.96 -31.78 1.64
C ASN A 394 -34.62 -32.47 1.37
N PHE A 395 -33.62 -32.19 2.21
CA PHE A 395 -32.30 -32.83 2.11
C PHE A 395 -32.26 -34.28 2.66
N GLY A 396 -33.35 -34.76 3.25
CA GLY A 396 -33.41 -36.05 3.93
C GLY A 396 -33.19 -35.97 5.45
N PRO A 397 -33.30 -37.09 6.17
CA PRO A 397 -33.40 -37.11 7.64
C PRO A 397 -32.11 -36.77 8.42
N HIS A 398 -30.96 -36.61 7.76
CA HIS A 398 -29.64 -36.49 8.42
C HIS A 398 -28.76 -35.32 7.94
N SER A 399 -29.30 -34.39 7.18
CA SER A 399 -28.56 -33.31 6.51
C SER A 399 -28.92 -31.95 7.08
N ASP A 400 -27.94 -31.28 7.71
CA ASP A 400 -28.09 -29.89 8.13
C ASP A 400 -27.94 -28.95 6.92
N TYR A 401 -29.06 -28.36 6.48
CA TYR A 401 -29.11 -27.40 5.37
C TYR A 401 -28.20 -26.18 5.61
N LYS A 402 -27.83 -25.88 6.87
CA LYS A 402 -26.94 -24.76 7.21
C LYS A 402 -25.55 -24.90 6.61
N ASN A 403 -25.08 -26.13 6.36
CA ASN A 403 -23.79 -26.38 5.73
C ASN A 403 -23.74 -25.94 4.26
N TYR A 404 -24.91 -25.66 3.66
CA TYR A 404 -25.07 -25.23 2.28
C TYR A 404 -25.25 -23.71 2.14
N PHE A 405 -25.22 -22.96 3.25
CA PHE A 405 -25.28 -21.51 3.21
C PHE A 405 -24.03 -20.90 2.56
N LEU A 406 -24.28 -19.92 1.70
CA LEU A 406 -23.27 -19.24 0.91
C LEU A 406 -23.25 -17.75 1.22
N SER A 407 -22.05 -17.21 1.39
CA SER A 407 -21.87 -15.76 1.39
C SER A 407 -22.00 -15.22 -0.05
N GLU A 408 -22.30 -13.93 -0.18
CA GLU A 408 -22.38 -13.25 -1.48
C GLU A 408 -21.09 -13.41 -2.29
N ARG A 409 -19.94 -13.39 -1.59
CA ARG A 409 -18.64 -13.65 -2.22
C ARG A 409 -18.53 -15.05 -2.81
N LYS A 410 -19.04 -16.07 -2.11
CA LYS A 410 -19.04 -17.46 -2.60
C LYS A 410 -19.99 -17.62 -3.79
N ILE A 411 -21.21 -17.07 -3.71
CA ILE A 411 -22.17 -17.07 -4.82
C ILE A 411 -21.53 -16.46 -6.06
N ARG A 412 -20.92 -15.27 -5.93
CA ARG A 412 -20.20 -14.62 -7.02
C ARG A 412 -19.08 -15.48 -7.61
N HIS A 413 -18.31 -16.17 -6.76
CA HIS A 413 -17.24 -17.05 -7.24
C HIS A 413 -17.78 -18.27 -8.00
N ILE A 414 -18.89 -18.86 -7.55
CA ILE A 414 -19.55 -19.98 -8.22
C ILE A 414 -20.06 -19.52 -9.57
N ILE A 415 -20.78 -18.39 -9.63
CA ILE A 415 -21.31 -17.82 -10.88
C ILE A 415 -20.17 -17.57 -11.88
N ASN A 416 -19.15 -16.80 -11.49
CA ASN A 416 -18.04 -16.48 -12.38
C ASN A 416 -17.22 -17.70 -12.86
N HIS A 417 -17.26 -18.82 -12.14
CA HIS A 417 -16.50 -20.01 -12.51
C HIS A 417 -17.30 -20.95 -13.42
N PHE A 418 -18.56 -21.21 -13.09
CA PHE A 418 -19.39 -22.21 -13.77
C PHE A 418 -20.34 -21.63 -14.83
N TYR A 419 -20.66 -20.34 -14.76
CA TYR A 419 -21.60 -19.65 -15.66
C TYR A 419 -20.91 -18.44 -16.29
N LYS A 420 -19.92 -18.71 -17.15
CA LYS A 420 -19.00 -17.69 -17.72
C LYS A 420 -19.70 -16.69 -18.63
N GLU A 421 -20.85 -17.06 -19.16
CA GLU A 421 -21.76 -16.25 -19.97
C GLU A 421 -22.54 -15.22 -19.15
N ILE A 422 -22.58 -15.36 -17.81
CA ILE A 422 -23.31 -14.47 -16.93
C ILE A 422 -22.42 -13.31 -16.48
N GLU A 423 -22.85 -12.09 -16.78
CA GLU A 423 -22.15 -10.88 -16.39
C GLU A 423 -22.58 -10.39 -15.00
N ILE A 424 -21.60 -10.05 -14.16
CA ILE A 424 -21.82 -9.42 -12.85
C ILE A 424 -21.26 -8.01 -12.85
N HIS A 425 -22.16 -7.02 -12.93
CA HIS A 425 -21.83 -5.60 -12.88
C HIS A 425 -21.59 -5.13 -11.44
N GLU A 426 -20.57 -4.26 -11.25
CA GLU A 426 -20.19 -3.68 -9.95
C GLU A 426 -19.98 -4.72 -8.82
N LYS A 427 -19.68 -5.97 -9.18
CA LYS A 427 -19.57 -7.10 -8.24
C LYS A 427 -20.84 -7.32 -7.40
N LYS A 428 -21.99 -6.77 -7.83
CA LYS A 428 -23.25 -6.71 -7.07
C LYS A 428 -24.47 -7.17 -7.89
N TYR A 429 -24.57 -6.77 -9.15
CA TYR A 429 -25.74 -7.00 -9.99
C TYR A 429 -25.47 -8.11 -10.99
N ILE A 430 -26.29 -9.15 -10.99
CA ILE A 430 -26.28 -10.19 -12.03
C ILE A 430 -27.24 -9.72 -13.12
N ILE A 431 -26.70 -9.51 -14.31
CA ILE A 431 -27.43 -8.95 -15.45
C ILE A 431 -27.99 -10.06 -16.32
N GLY A 432 -29.18 -9.85 -16.89
CA GLY A 432 -29.72 -10.74 -17.90
C GLY A 432 -30.36 -12.00 -17.33
N VAL A 433 -30.75 -12.00 -16.06
CA VAL A 433 -31.36 -13.16 -15.39
C VAL A 433 -32.55 -12.78 -14.51
N VAL A 434 -33.48 -13.72 -14.41
CA VAL A 434 -34.61 -13.71 -13.48
C VAL A 434 -34.65 -15.01 -12.69
N CYS A 435 -35.25 -14.96 -11.50
CA CYS A 435 -35.49 -16.16 -10.70
C CYS A 435 -36.99 -16.44 -10.59
N ASP A 436 -37.42 -17.62 -11.03
CA ASP A 436 -38.83 -18.04 -11.06
C ASP A 436 -39.46 -18.10 -9.66
N LEU A 437 -38.64 -18.26 -8.62
CA LEU A 437 -39.09 -18.26 -7.23
C LEU A 437 -39.45 -16.88 -6.70
N TRP A 438 -39.13 -15.81 -7.43
CA TRP A 438 -39.47 -14.45 -7.02
C TRP A 438 -39.69 -13.52 -8.22
N ASP A 439 -40.96 -13.33 -8.56
CA ASP A 439 -41.38 -12.23 -9.42
C ASP A 439 -41.44 -10.94 -8.61
N LYS A 440 -40.43 -10.08 -8.80
CA LYS A 440 -40.31 -8.80 -8.09
C LYS A 440 -41.51 -7.88 -8.31
N LYS A 441 -41.98 -7.76 -9.56
CA LYS A 441 -43.05 -6.80 -9.92
C LYS A 441 -44.37 -7.27 -9.30
N LYS A 442 -44.68 -8.55 -9.42
CA LYS A 442 -45.84 -9.17 -8.80
C LYS A 442 -45.78 -9.10 -7.27
N SER A 443 -44.62 -9.39 -6.68
CA SER A 443 -44.41 -9.32 -5.23
C SER A 443 -44.62 -7.90 -4.67
N ILE A 444 -44.19 -6.87 -5.41
CA ILE A 444 -44.49 -5.48 -5.05
C ILE A 444 -46.00 -5.24 -5.11
N PHE A 445 -46.65 -5.58 -6.23
CA PHE A 445 -48.08 -5.39 -6.43
C PHE A 445 -48.92 -6.01 -5.32
N GLU A 446 -48.70 -7.30 -5.02
CA GLU A 446 -49.43 -8.05 -3.99
C GLU A 446 -49.29 -7.43 -2.58
N ILE A 447 -48.16 -6.80 -2.28
CA ILE A 447 -47.97 -6.09 -1.00
C ILE A 447 -48.65 -4.73 -1.01
N LEU A 448 -48.59 -4.03 -2.14
CA LEU A 448 -49.26 -2.73 -2.29
C LEU A 448 -50.77 -2.88 -2.15
N GLU A 449 -51.40 -3.88 -2.76
CA GLU A 449 -52.85 -4.13 -2.63
C GLU A 449 -53.31 -4.35 -1.18
N LYS A 450 -52.43 -4.87 -0.32
CA LYS A 450 -52.72 -5.11 1.11
C LYS A 450 -52.53 -3.89 2.01
N LEU A 451 -52.06 -2.77 1.48
CA LEU A 451 -51.89 -1.55 2.25
C LEU A 451 -53.25 -0.91 2.50
N THR A 452 -53.46 -0.43 3.72
CA THR A 452 -54.69 0.25 4.13
C THR A 452 -54.38 1.71 4.45
N PHE A 453 -55.17 2.61 3.90
CA PHE A 453 -55.02 4.05 4.09
C PHE A 453 -56.27 4.65 4.72
N ASN A 454 -56.08 5.69 5.54
CA ASN A 454 -57.18 6.49 6.03
C ASN A 454 -57.57 7.51 4.95
N ASN A 455 -58.87 7.73 4.74
CA ASN A 455 -59.45 8.58 3.68
C ASN A 455 -59.07 10.08 3.71
N GLU A 456 -58.11 10.49 4.54
CA GLU A 456 -57.71 11.89 4.71
C GLU A 456 -56.56 12.31 3.76
N GLU A 457 -55.82 11.36 3.15
CA GLU A 457 -54.73 11.66 2.20
C GLU A 457 -55.18 11.43 0.75
N MET A 458 -55.02 12.43 -0.15
CA MET A 458 -55.35 12.25 -1.58
C MET A 458 -54.29 11.47 -2.37
N ASN A 459 -53.01 11.58 -2.02
CA ASN A 459 -51.89 11.02 -2.79
C ASN A 459 -50.70 10.66 -1.88
N ILE A 460 -49.97 9.60 -2.24
CA ILE A 460 -48.81 9.13 -1.48
C ILE A 460 -47.58 9.14 -2.38
N ASN A 461 -46.52 9.84 -1.96
CA ASN A 461 -45.26 9.84 -2.71
C ASN A 461 -44.54 8.48 -2.67
N TYR A 462 -43.78 8.18 -3.72
CA TYR A 462 -43.09 6.89 -3.86
C TYR A 462 -42.14 6.55 -2.70
N ILE A 463 -41.55 7.56 -2.03
CA ILE A 463 -40.64 7.33 -0.90
C ILE A 463 -41.42 6.85 0.34
N ASN A 464 -42.54 7.51 0.66
CA ASN A 464 -43.40 7.11 1.76
C ASN A 464 -44.07 5.76 1.46
N LEU A 465 -44.49 5.55 0.21
CA LEU A 465 -45.01 4.26 -0.23
C LEU A 465 -43.99 3.13 -0.05
N TYR A 466 -42.73 3.36 -0.44
CA TYR A 466 -41.65 2.39 -0.24
C TYR A 466 -41.41 2.07 1.24
N LYS A 467 -41.53 3.04 2.15
CA LYS A 467 -41.42 2.79 3.61
C LYS A 467 -42.54 1.87 4.10
N LEU A 468 -43.77 2.08 3.63
CA LEU A 468 -44.93 1.25 3.97
C LEU A 468 -44.79 -0.16 3.41
N TYR A 469 -44.39 -0.28 2.14
CA TYR A 469 -44.02 -1.55 1.50
C TYR A 469 -42.98 -2.30 2.34
N CYS A 470 -41.86 -1.65 2.72
CA CYS A 470 -40.82 -2.26 3.54
C CYS A 470 -41.35 -2.74 4.90
N ARG A 471 -42.22 -1.97 5.55
CA ARG A 471 -42.82 -2.33 6.84
C ARG A 471 -43.70 -3.57 6.69
N LYS A 472 -44.59 -3.58 5.69
CA LYS A 472 -45.50 -4.70 5.42
C LYS A 472 -44.75 -5.98 5.04
N CYS A 473 -43.71 -5.88 4.20
CA CYS A 473 -42.85 -7.01 3.88
C CYS A 473 -42.16 -7.60 5.13
N LYS A 474 -41.70 -6.76 6.07
CA LYS A 474 -41.11 -7.24 7.33
C LYS A 474 -42.13 -7.99 8.19
N GLU A 475 -43.35 -7.47 8.29
CA GLU A 475 -44.45 -8.10 9.02
C GLU A 475 -44.81 -9.48 8.42
N GLU A 476 -44.86 -9.58 7.09
CA GLU A 476 -45.18 -10.82 6.36
C GLU A 476 -43.95 -11.71 6.06
N LYS A 477 -42.75 -11.33 6.52
CA LYS A 477 -41.46 -12.01 6.24
C LYS A 477 -41.20 -12.23 4.74
N GLN A 478 -41.60 -11.27 3.91
CA GLN A 478 -41.40 -11.27 2.46
C GLN A 478 -40.05 -10.66 2.07
N LEU A 479 -39.58 -11.00 0.87
CA LEU A 479 -38.40 -10.37 0.26
C LEU A 479 -38.68 -8.90 -0.06
N ILE A 480 -37.64 -8.07 0.02
CA ILE A 480 -37.74 -6.62 -0.17
C ILE A 480 -36.83 -6.22 -1.33
N VAL A 481 -37.39 -5.60 -2.37
CA VAL A 481 -36.61 -5.01 -3.46
C VAL A 481 -35.86 -3.75 -3.01
N SER A 482 -34.78 -3.39 -3.69
CA SER A 482 -34.10 -2.12 -3.41
C SER A 482 -34.98 -0.90 -3.72
N LYS A 483 -34.76 0.20 -2.99
CA LYS A 483 -35.48 1.47 -3.21
C LYS A 483 -35.42 1.90 -4.68
N LYS A 484 -34.24 1.81 -5.29
CA LYS A 484 -34.00 2.19 -6.69
C LYS A 484 -34.87 1.35 -7.63
N TYR A 485 -34.87 0.03 -7.43
CA TYR A 485 -35.69 -0.88 -8.24
C TYR A 485 -37.18 -0.58 -8.07
N PHE A 486 -37.65 -0.39 -6.83
CA PHE A 486 -39.05 -0.05 -6.53
C PHE A 486 -39.49 1.22 -7.25
N THR A 487 -38.74 2.32 -7.11
CA THR A 487 -39.11 3.61 -7.71
C THR A 487 -39.07 3.58 -9.23
N SER A 488 -38.14 2.83 -9.84
CA SER A 488 -38.02 2.74 -11.30
C SER A 488 -39.07 1.83 -11.94
N ASN A 489 -39.71 0.94 -11.17
CA ASN A 489 -40.68 -0.02 -11.71
C ASN A 489 -42.12 0.23 -11.29
N ILE A 490 -42.38 1.20 -10.41
CA ILE A 490 -43.74 1.46 -9.92
C ILE A 490 -44.73 1.79 -11.05
N GLU A 491 -44.26 2.49 -12.09
CA GLU A 491 -45.06 2.83 -13.29
C GLU A 491 -45.38 1.62 -14.17
N ASN A 492 -44.61 0.54 -14.04
CA ASN A 492 -44.86 -0.73 -14.73
C ASN A 492 -45.74 -1.68 -13.89
N ILE A 493 -46.01 -1.33 -12.62
CA ILE A 493 -46.73 -2.17 -11.66
C ILE A 493 -48.16 -1.65 -11.43
N ILE A 494 -48.32 -0.32 -11.35
CA ILE A 494 -49.61 0.33 -11.10
C ILE A 494 -50.14 0.93 -12.41
N ASP A 495 -51.45 0.84 -12.63
CA ASP A 495 -52.11 1.46 -13.79
C ASP A 495 -51.90 2.98 -13.81
N LYS A 496 -51.57 3.53 -14.98
CA LYS A 496 -51.26 4.95 -15.21
C LYS A 496 -52.35 5.90 -14.70
N LYS A 497 -53.62 5.46 -14.67
CA LYS A 497 -54.72 6.28 -14.14
C LYS A 497 -54.57 6.65 -12.66
N TYR A 498 -53.82 5.86 -11.89
CA TYR A 498 -53.58 6.11 -10.47
C TYR A 498 -52.24 6.81 -10.19
N LEU A 499 -51.46 7.12 -11.24
CA LEU A 499 -50.13 7.70 -11.10
C LEU A 499 -50.18 9.20 -11.41
N ASN A 500 -49.60 10.00 -10.52
CA ASN A 500 -49.42 11.43 -10.73
C ASN A 500 -47.98 11.84 -10.38
N ALA A 501 -47.16 12.03 -11.41
CA ALA A 501 -45.73 12.29 -11.32
C ALA A 501 -45.00 11.27 -10.42
N ASN A 502 -44.71 11.64 -9.17
CA ASN A 502 -44.00 10.81 -8.19
C ASN A 502 -44.90 10.35 -7.03
N THR A 503 -46.22 10.34 -7.26
CA THR A 503 -47.23 9.96 -6.28
C THR A 503 -48.24 8.97 -6.84
N VAL A 504 -48.80 8.14 -5.96
CA VAL A 504 -49.92 7.24 -6.25
C VAL A 504 -51.18 7.80 -5.60
N ASN A 505 -52.26 7.91 -6.36
CA ASN A 505 -53.58 8.32 -5.88
C ASN A 505 -54.16 7.24 -4.96
N ILE A 506 -54.80 7.67 -3.86
CA ILE A 506 -55.44 6.77 -2.90
C ILE A 506 -56.55 5.90 -3.53
N ASP A 507 -57.13 6.34 -4.66
CA ASP A 507 -58.10 5.57 -5.46
C ASP A 507 -57.57 4.22 -5.96
N PHE A 508 -56.27 3.96 -5.89
CA PHE A 508 -55.71 2.63 -6.16
C PHE A 508 -56.11 1.60 -5.09
N TRP A 509 -56.40 2.03 -3.86
CA TRP A 509 -56.76 1.17 -2.71
C TRP A 509 -58.26 1.17 -2.38
N ASN A 510 -59.07 1.91 -3.14
CA ASN A 510 -60.53 1.98 -3.02
C ASN A 510 -61.19 1.32 -4.23
#